data_AF-A0A9P7F3Q7-F1
#
_entry.id   AF-A0A9P7F3Q7-F1
#
_cell.length_a   1.000
_cell.length_b   1.000
_cell.length_c   1.000
_cell.angle_alpha   90.00
_cell.angle_beta   90.00
_cell.angle_gamma   90.00
#
_symmetry.space_group_name_H-M   'P 1'
#
loop_
_entity.id
_entity.type
_entity.pdbx_description
1 polymer ?
#
loop_
_entity_poly.entity_id
_entity_poly.type
_entity_poly.pdbx_seq_one_letter_code
_entity_poly.pdbx_strand_id
1 'polypeptide(L)'
;MSTPITTSWSSTTPSTSSTPITSSTPTSSTPTTSSPTTSTTPPPSTTSSHPTTTFTHPTTIPSSIPITPTTSPTPSTSVTPTSKPSETGKPSGQPSKAPSPSVPSQSCDGVQPWQVNLAYSAGTQVIFNNQLWTANQWSYNNNPESAAAAWTLNGICNQPISNKVDCTGIPGWNKSTAYNGGSKVTFNGQLWISTQWTESNSPGDASGTWKDLGACN
;
A
#
# COMPACT_ATOMS: atom_id res chain seq x y z
N MET A 1 -14.08 -64.83 37.31
CA MET A 1 -13.29 -65.54 36.29
C MET A 1 -12.46 -64.51 35.53
N SER A 2 -11.14 -64.66 35.64
CA SER A 2 -10.05 -64.23 34.74
C SER A 2 -9.98 -62.80 34.19
N THR A 3 -8.99 -62.04 34.70
CA THR A 3 -8.06 -61.21 33.89
C THR A 3 -6.96 -62.11 33.27
N PRO A 4 -5.92 -61.64 32.53
CA PRO A 4 -5.59 -60.35 31.88
C PRO A 4 -5.14 -60.54 30.39
N ILE A 5 -4.58 -59.52 29.72
CA ILE A 5 -3.25 -59.55 29.07
C ILE A 5 -2.86 -58.14 28.56
N THR A 6 -1.67 -57.77 28.99
CA THR A 6 -0.78 -56.65 28.69
C THR A 6 -0.16 -56.77 27.30
N THR A 7 0.06 -55.64 26.61
CA THR A 7 1.20 -55.53 25.68
C THR A 7 1.87 -54.17 25.83
N SER A 8 2.97 -54.21 26.58
CA SER A 8 4.03 -53.20 26.69
C SER A 8 4.98 -53.29 25.49
N TRP A 9 5.31 -52.17 24.86
CA TRP A 9 6.55 -52.05 24.08
C TRP A 9 7.33 -50.84 24.60
N SER A 10 8.39 -51.15 25.35
CA SER A 10 9.52 -50.29 25.64
C SER A 10 10.59 -50.46 24.56
N SER A 11 11.60 -49.58 24.62
CA SER A 11 12.98 -49.75 24.12
C SER A 11 13.27 -48.98 22.81
N THR A 12 14.36 -48.22 22.62
CA THR A 12 15.53 -47.83 23.41
C THR A 12 16.23 -46.71 22.62
N THR A 13 16.83 -45.74 23.31
CA THR A 13 17.77 -44.75 22.77
C THR A 13 19.08 -45.41 22.29
N PRO A 14 19.94 -44.70 21.54
CA PRO A 14 21.15 -44.26 22.24
C PRO A 14 21.67 -42.87 21.86
N SER A 15 22.38 -42.32 22.84
CA SER A 15 23.18 -41.10 22.87
C SER A 15 24.30 -41.04 21.83
N THR A 16 24.63 -39.84 21.38
CA THR A 16 25.95 -39.31 20.97
C THR A 16 25.71 -37.87 20.51
N SER A 17 26.54 -36.85 20.73
CA SER A 17 27.82 -36.69 21.42
C SER A 17 27.98 -35.18 21.55
N SER A 18 28.27 -34.72 22.76
CA SER A 18 28.68 -33.34 23.02
C SER A 18 30.03 -33.08 22.35
N THR A 19 30.17 -31.96 21.65
CA THR A 19 31.47 -31.37 21.34
C THR A 19 31.65 -30.08 22.13
N PRO A 20 32.80 -29.89 22.81
CA PRO A 20 33.12 -28.66 23.49
C PRO A 20 33.69 -27.67 22.48
N ILE A 21 33.15 -26.45 22.43
CA ILE A 21 33.87 -25.31 21.85
C ILE A 21 34.44 -24.45 22.97
N THR A 22 35.77 -24.38 22.88
CA THR A 22 36.77 -23.71 23.69
C THR A 22 36.44 -22.27 24.06
N SER A 23 36.69 -21.99 25.34
CA SER A 23 36.93 -20.68 25.91
C SER A 23 38.05 -19.92 25.18
N SER A 24 37.83 -18.64 24.97
CA SER A 24 38.90 -17.65 24.90
C SER A 24 38.35 -16.29 25.32
N THR A 25 38.56 -16.00 26.60
CA THR A 25 38.57 -14.66 27.19
C THR A 25 39.64 -13.80 26.51
N PRO A 26 39.43 -12.50 26.38
CA PRO A 26 40.50 -11.58 26.77
C PRO A 26 40.00 -10.50 27.73
N THR A 27 40.63 -10.51 28.91
CA THR A 27 41.17 -9.37 29.67
C THR A 27 40.45 -8.01 29.58
N SER A 28 39.84 -7.68 30.73
CA SER A 28 39.63 -6.31 31.19
C SER A 28 40.96 -5.60 31.44
N SER A 29 41.12 -4.41 30.86
CA SER A 29 42.09 -3.40 31.29
C SER A 29 41.59 -1.98 30.97
N THR A 30 40.97 -1.35 31.96
CA THR A 30 41.11 0.09 32.26
C THR A 30 41.98 0.14 33.53
N PRO A 31 42.80 1.18 33.81
CA PRO A 31 42.54 2.61 33.60
C PRO A 31 43.75 3.43 33.10
N THR A 32 43.53 4.68 32.63
CA THR A 32 44.27 5.88 33.09
C THR A 32 43.78 7.15 32.38
N THR A 33 43.36 8.09 33.22
CA THR A 33 43.14 9.52 32.97
C THR A 33 44.41 10.22 32.50
N SER A 34 44.32 11.12 31.52
CA SER A 34 45.12 12.35 31.42
C SER A 34 44.54 13.29 30.36
N SER A 35 43.99 14.41 30.81
CA SER A 35 43.73 15.60 29.98
C SER A 35 45.05 16.22 29.52
N PRO A 36 45.06 16.90 28.37
CA PRO A 36 45.41 18.31 28.41
C PRO A 36 44.42 19.19 27.65
N THR A 37 44.06 20.30 28.29
CA THR A 37 43.42 21.46 27.69
C THR A 37 44.40 22.18 26.76
N THR A 38 43.99 22.48 25.52
CA THR A 38 44.34 23.74 24.85
C THR A 38 43.36 24.06 23.71
N SER A 39 42.83 25.27 23.81
CA SER A 39 41.98 25.99 22.87
C SER A 39 42.79 26.48 21.67
N THR A 40 42.32 26.28 20.42
CA THR A 40 42.52 27.23 19.30
C THR A 40 41.64 26.88 18.07
N THR A 41 40.68 27.77 17.77
CA THR A 41 40.26 28.29 16.45
C THR A 41 39.70 27.37 15.35
N PRO A 42 38.55 27.71 14.72
CA PRO A 42 38.00 26.98 13.57
C PRO A 42 38.72 27.30 12.25
N PRO A 43 38.87 26.34 11.31
CA PRO A 43 39.39 26.59 9.97
C PRO A 43 38.31 27.15 9.01
N PRO A 44 38.69 27.86 7.94
CA PRO A 44 37.76 28.56 7.06
C PRO A 44 37.06 27.63 6.06
N SER A 45 35.85 28.02 5.65
CA SER A 45 35.10 27.42 4.55
C SER A 45 35.89 27.46 3.23
N THR A 46 36.19 26.28 2.67
CA THR A 46 36.72 26.15 1.31
C THR A 46 35.73 25.44 0.41
N THR A 47 35.13 26.19 -0.51
CA THR A 47 34.55 25.70 -1.77
C THR A 47 35.62 24.97 -2.59
N SER A 48 35.42 23.71 -2.97
CA SER A 48 36.10 23.12 -4.14
C SER A 48 35.52 21.78 -4.60
N SER A 49 34.91 21.81 -5.79
CA SER A 49 35.14 20.94 -6.95
C SER A 49 35.12 19.40 -6.78
N HIS A 50 34.06 18.78 -7.31
CA HIS A 50 34.03 17.37 -7.70
C HIS A 50 35.08 17.08 -8.81
N PRO A 51 35.89 16.01 -8.72
CA PRO A 51 36.67 15.52 -9.85
C PRO A 51 35.80 14.64 -10.76
N THR A 52 35.64 15.06 -12.02
CA THR A 52 35.03 14.27 -13.09
C THR A 52 36.07 13.31 -13.66
N THR A 53 35.84 12.01 -13.55
CA THR A 53 36.66 10.97 -14.20
C THR A 53 36.32 10.89 -15.69
N THR A 54 37.26 11.29 -16.53
CA THR A 54 37.23 11.14 -17.99
C THR A 54 37.52 9.68 -18.38
N PHE A 55 36.54 9.01 -18.98
CA PHE A 55 36.73 7.73 -19.68
C PHE A 55 36.61 7.99 -21.19
N THR A 56 37.71 7.84 -21.91
CA THR A 56 37.80 7.97 -23.37
C THR A 56 37.29 6.70 -24.05
N HIS A 57 36.22 6.82 -24.84
CA HIS A 57 35.79 5.80 -25.80
C HIS A 57 35.92 6.36 -27.23
N PRO A 58 36.50 5.63 -28.20
CA PRO A 58 36.71 6.14 -29.55
C PRO A 58 35.41 6.10 -30.37
N THR A 59 35.03 7.26 -30.90
CA THR A 59 33.87 7.47 -31.77
C THR A 59 34.19 7.01 -33.19
N THR A 60 33.59 5.92 -33.65
CA THR A 60 33.35 5.66 -35.08
C THR A 60 31.92 6.08 -35.40
N ILE A 61 31.80 7.05 -36.32
CA ILE A 61 30.55 7.62 -36.80
C ILE A 61 30.08 6.81 -38.01
N PRO A 62 28.80 6.40 -38.06
CA PRO A 62 28.10 6.36 -39.33
C PRO A 62 26.93 7.36 -39.36
N SER A 63 26.92 8.11 -40.45
CA SER A 63 25.85 8.84 -41.11
C SER A 63 24.43 8.79 -40.52
N SER A 64 23.99 9.96 -40.08
CA SER A 64 22.76 10.66 -40.49
C SER A 64 21.54 9.82 -40.87
N ILE A 65 20.62 9.63 -39.91
CA ILE A 65 19.19 9.46 -40.16
C ILE A 65 18.47 10.58 -39.41
N PRO A 66 17.63 11.42 -40.05
CA PRO A 66 16.87 12.44 -39.35
C PRO A 66 15.72 11.78 -38.57
N ILE A 67 15.89 11.61 -37.25
CA ILE A 67 14.77 11.32 -36.35
C ILE A 67 14.01 12.61 -36.07
N THR A 68 12.77 12.63 -36.53
CA THR A 68 11.74 13.61 -36.18
C THR A 68 11.52 13.58 -34.66
N PRO A 69 11.38 14.72 -33.97
CA PRO A 69 11.03 14.71 -32.57
C PRO A 69 9.57 14.24 -32.41
N THR A 70 9.38 13.04 -31.88
CA THR A 70 8.06 12.61 -31.40
C THR A 70 7.77 13.36 -30.10
N THR A 71 6.94 14.39 -30.20
CA THR A 71 6.35 15.07 -29.04
C THR A 71 5.50 14.08 -28.26
N SER A 72 5.99 13.68 -27.09
CA SER A 72 5.23 13.00 -26.05
C SER A 72 4.01 13.87 -25.66
N PRO A 73 2.77 13.36 -25.70
CA PRO A 73 1.63 14.15 -25.26
C PRO A 73 1.62 14.25 -23.74
N THR A 74 1.99 15.41 -23.24
CA THR A 74 1.68 15.87 -21.88
C THR A 74 0.16 15.94 -21.74
N PRO A 75 -0.49 15.26 -20.77
CA PRO A 75 -1.89 15.55 -20.46
C PRO A 75 -1.95 16.89 -19.71
N SER A 76 -2.08 17.97 -20.50
CA SER A 76 -2.40 19.30 -20.00
C SER A 76 -3.91 19.37 -19.77
N THR A 77 -4.37 19.16 -18.54
CA THR A 77 -5.76 19.48 -18.17
C THR A 77 -5.85 20.98 -17.85
N SER A 78 -6.09 21.75 -18.90
CA SER A 78 -6.54 23.13 -18.80
C SER A 78 -7.92 23.16 -18.14
N VAL A 79 -7.99 23.60 -16.88
CA VAL A 79 -9.26 23.94 -16.23
C VAL A 79 -9.80 25.22 -16.85
N THR A 80 -10.81 25.09 -17.70
CA THR A 80 -11.62 26.23 -18.16
C THR A 80 -12.79 26.38 -17.19
N PRO A 81 -13.00 27.55 -16.53
CA PRO A 81 -14.23 27.81 -15.81
C PRO A 81 -15.34 28.10 -16.83
N THR A 82 -16.11 27.08 -17.18
CA THR A 82 -17.29 27.22 -18.05
C THR A 82 -18.51 27.64 -17.23
N SER A 83 -19.07 28.77 -17.64
CA SER A 83 -20.24 29.45 -17.12
C SER A 83 -21.51 28.57 -17.07
N LYS A 84 -22.21 28.67 -15.94
CA LYS A 84 -23.65 28.50 -15.69
C LYS A 84 -24.56 28.49 -16.94
N PRO A 85 -25.47 27.50 -17.03
CA PRO A 85 -26.85 27.70 -17.48
C PRO A 85 -27.81 27.38 -16.32
N SER A 86 -28.49 28.39 -15.79
CA SER A 86 -29.92 28.66 -16.01
C SER A 86 -30.85 27.66 -15.31
N GLU A 87 -31.26 28.07 -14.12
CA GLU A 87 -32.46 27.65 -13.40
C GLU A 87 -33.70 27.83 -14.30
N THR A 88 -34.54 26.79 -14.44
CA THR A 88 -36.01 26.86 -14.62
C THR A 88 -36.53 25.45 -14.94
N GLY A 89 -37.44 24.93 -14.10
CA GLY A 89 -38.28 23.79 -14.50
C GLY A 89 -38.70 22.85 -13.38
N LYS A 90 -39.56 23.33 -12.47
CA LYS A 90 -40.41 22.47 -11.63
C LYS A 90 -41.62 22.00 -12.46
N PRO A 91 -41.93 20.71 -12.55
CA PRO A 91 -43.30 20.26 -12.72
C PRO A 91 -43.83 19.76 -11.37
N SER A 92 -44.82 20.49 -10.86
CA SER A 92 -45.69 20.02 -9.77
C SER A 92 -46.59 18.93 -10.33
N GLY A 93 -46.41 17.69 -9.88
CA GLY A 93 -47.29 16.56 -10.21
C GLY A 93 -47.23 15.49 -9.13
N GLN A 94 -48.21 15.48 -8.23
CA GLN A 94 -48.61 14.35 -7.39
C GLN A 94 -50.16 14.39 -7.39
N PRO A 95 -50.90 13.27 -7.56
CA PRO A 95 -50.69 12.02 -6.84
C PRO A 95 -50.83 10.72 -7.63
N SER A 96 -49.85 9.83 -7.46
CA SER A 96 -50.06 8.39 -7.48
C SER A 96 -49.06 7.74 -6.52
N LYS A 97 -49.56 6.83 -5.68
CA LYS A 97 -48.76 6.01 -4.76
C LYS A 97 -47.64 5.31 -5.54
N ALA A 98 -46.44 5.86 -5.51
CA ALA A 98 -45.26 5.18 -6.02
C ALA A 98 -44.94 3.99 -5.09
N PRO A 99 -44.64 2.80 -5.61
CA PRO A 99 -44.00 1.78 -4.79
C PRO A 99 -42.69 2.36 -4.26
N SER A 100 -42.43 2.17 -2.97
CA SER A 100 -41.16 2.50 -2.33
C SER A 100 -40.00 1.98 -3.21
N PRO A 101 -38.99 2.79 -3.55
CA PRO A 101 -37.84 2.30 -4.31
C PRO A 101 -37.18 1.21 -3.49
N SER A 102 -37.41 -0.04 -3.90
CA SER A 102 -36.79 -1.20 -3.29
C SER A 102 -35.34 -1.19 -3.76
N VAL A 103 -34.44 -0.77 -2.87
CA VAL A 103 -33.00 -0.80 -3.14
C VAL A 103 -32.62 -2.26 -3.44
N PRO A 104 -32.01 -2.55 -4.61
CA PRO A 104 -31.68 -3.92 -4.97
C PRO A 104 -30.66 -4.50 -3.99
N SER A 105 -30.87 -5.77 -3.61
CA SER A 105 -29.95 -6.54 -2.77
C SER A 105 -29.05 -7.41 -3.65
N GLN A 106 -27.74 -7.42 -3.41
CA GLN A 106 -26.75 -8.14 -4.24
C GLN A 106 -25.61 -8.72 -3.40
N SER A 107 -24.85 -9.67 -3.94
CA SER A 107 -23.58 -10.08 -3.31
C SER A 107 -22.54 -8.96 -3.43
N CYS A 108 -21.72 -8.81 -2.39
CA CYS A 108 -20.60 -7.88 -2.34
C CYS A 108 -19.27 -8.59 -2.07
N ASP A 109 -19.17 -9.87 -2.43
CA ASP A 109 -17.94 -10.64 -2.23
C ASP A 109 -16.75 -9.99 -2.94
N GLY A 110 -15.61 -9.93 -2.25
CA GLY A 110 -14.38 -9.29 -2.73
C GLY A 110 -14.39 -7.75 -2.70
N VAL A 111 -15.52 -7.11 -2.43
CA VAL A 111 -15.57 -5.65 -2.25
C VAL A 111 -15.11 -5.30 -0.84
N GLN A 112 -14.18 -4.34 -0.76
CA GLN A 112 -13.58 -3.94 0.50
C GLN A 112 -14.45 -2.94 1.27
N PRO A 113 -14.43 -2.96 2.61
CA PRO A 113 -15.13 -1.97 3.41
C PRO A 113 -14.51 -0.59 3.16
N TRP A 114 -15.32 0.46 3.18
CA TRP A 114 -14.82 1.81 3.14
C TRP A 114 -13.92 2.06 4.36
N GLN A 115 -12.78 2.66 4.08
CA GLN A 115 -11.73 3.00 5.05
C GLN A 115 -11.50 4.49 5.08
N VAL A 116 -11.36 5.02 6.29
CA VAL A 116 -10.87 6.38 6.53
C VAL A 116 -9.40 6.48 6.09
N ASN A 117 -9.02 7.66 5.63
CA ASN A 117 -7.71 8.01 5.10
C ASN A 117 -7.27 7.27 3.83
N LEU A 118 -8.14 6.47 3.19
CA LEU A 118 -7.88 5.89 1.88
C LEU A 118 -8.53 6.74 0.77
N ALA A 119 -7.80 6.96 -0.31
CA ALA A 119 -8.35 7.59 -1.51
C ALA A 119 -8.97 6.56 -2.46
N TYR A 120 -10.08 6.94 -3.10
CA TYR A 120 -10.80 6.11 -4.07
C TYR A 120 -10.93 6.84 -5.39
N SER A 121 -10.52 6.19 -6.48
CA SER A 121 -10.70 6.71 -7.83
C SER A 121 -12.12 6.42 -8.33
N ALA A 122 -12.58 7.19 -9.33
CA ALA A 122 -13.87 6.95 -9.98
C ALA A 122 -14.04 5.48 -10.42
N GLY A 123 -15.23 4.92 -10.19
CA GLY A 123 -15.56 3.52 -10.43
C GLY A 123 -15.17 2.56 -9.32
N THR A 124 -14.41 2.98 -8.30
CA THR A 124 -14.07 2.10 -7.16
C THR A 124 -15.30 1.80 -6.34
N GLN A 125 -15.48 0.52 -5.99
CA GLN A 125 -16.58 0.06 -5.16
C GLN A 125 -16.13 -0.20 -3.73
N VAL A 126 -16.96 0.17 -2.76
CA VAL A 126 -16.73 -0.06 -1.33
C VAL A 126 -18.02 -0.47 -0.63
N ILE A 127 -17.87 -1.14 0.51
CA ILE A 127 -18.98 -1.46 1.41
C ILE A 127 -19.00 -0.47 2.57
N PHE A 128 -20.12 0.21 2.77
CA PHE A 128 -20.33 1.11 3.91
C PHE A 128 -21.74 0.93 4.45
N ASN A 129 -21.91 0.76 5.77
CA ASN A 129 -23.21 0.49 6.40
C ASN A 129 -24.02 -0.63 5.72
N ASN A 130 -23.34 -1.73 5.36
CA ASN A 130 -23.95 -2.87 4.64
C ASN A 130 -24.50 -2.54 3.24
N GLN A 131 -24.09 -1.42 2.67
CA GLN A 131 -24.49 -0.95 1.35
C GLN A 131 -23.29 -0.93 0.40
N LEU A 132 -23.52 -1.25 -0.87
CA LEU A 132 -22.53 -1.11 -1.93
C LEU A 132 -22.56 0.32 -2.45
N TRP A 133 -21.40 0.96 -2.49
CA TRP A 133 -21.22 2.30 -3.03
C TRP A 133 -20.18 2.31 -4.13
N THR A 134 -20.39 3.12 -5.17
CA THR A 134 -19.41 3.37 -6.23
C THR A 134 -18.95 4.83 -6.20
N ALA A 135 -17.65 5.06 -6.21
CA ALA A 135 -17.09 6.40 -6.31
C ALA A 135 -17.38 7.00 -7.71
N ASN A 136 -17.97 8.19 -7.75
CA ASN A 136 -18.26 8.91 -9.01
C ASN A 136 -17.05 9.71 -9.52
N GLN A 137 -16.14 10.03 -8.62
CA GLN A 137 -14.97 10.86 -8.83
C GLN A 137 -13.89 10.47 -7.82
N TRP A 138 -12.71 11.09 -7.91
CA TRP A 138 -11.71 10.94 -6.86
C TRP A 138 -12.26 11.43 -5.52
N SER A 139 -12.12 10.63 -4.46
CA SER A 139 -12.60 10.95 -3.12
C SER A 139 -11.58 10.52 -2.06
N TYR A 140 -11.42 11.34 -1.03
CA TYR A 140 -10.53 11.08 0.10
C TYR A 140 -11.18 11.57 1.39
N ASN A 141 -11.30 10.68 2.39
CA ASN A 141 -11.95 10.97 3.67
C ASN A 141 -13.44 11.40 3.57
N ASN A 142 -14.07 11.33 2.40
CA ASN A 142 -15.50 11.57 2.29
C ASN A 142 -16.26 10.27 2.53
N ASN A 143 -17.03 10.27 3.61
CA ASN A 143 -17.93 9.18 3.94
C ASN A 143 -19.03 9.03 2.85
N PRO A 144 -19.35 7.81 2.36
CA PRO A 144 -20.32 7.61 1.29
C PRO A 144 -21.71 8.18 1.57
N GLU A 145 -22.16 8.15 2.82
CA GLU A 145 -23.50 8.62 3.20
C GLU A 145 -23.64 10.15 3.26
N SER A 146 -22.57 10.88 3.60
CA SER A 146 -22.63 12.35 3.73
C SER A 146 -22.19 13.09 2.47
N ALA A 147 -21.51 12.41 1.54
CA ALA A 147 -20.96 13.00 0.33
C ALA A 147 -21.64 12.45 -0.94
N ALA A 148 -22.95 12.71 -1.08
CA ALA A 148 -23.76 12.20 -2.19
C ALA A 148 -23.26 12.58 -3.60
N ALA A 149 -22.48 13.65 -3.74
CA ALA A 149 -21.85 13.99 -5.03
C ALA A 149 -20.63 13.11 -5.37
N ALA A 150 -19.96 12.56 -4.35
CA ALA A 150 -18.77 11.72 -4.52
C ALA A 150 -19.12 10.24 -4.70
N TRP A 151 -20.28 9.80 -4.21
CA TRP A 151 -20.65 8.39 -4.15
C TRP A 151 -22.06 8.13 -4.67
N THR A 152 -22.21 7.02 -5.39
CA THR A 152 -23.51 6.47 -5.80
C THR A 152 -23.83 5.23 -4.97
N LEU A 153 -25.04 5.17 -4.40
CA LEU A 153 -25.56 3.97 -3.74
C LEU A 153 -26.01 2.96 -4.81
N ASN A 154 -25.39 1.78 -4.83
CA ASN A 154 -25.69 0.72 -5.80
C ASN A 154 -26.66 -0.33 -5.27
N GLY A 155 -26.74 -0.53 -3.95
CA GLY A 155 -27.58 -1.59 -3.39
C GLY A 155 -27.24 -1.95 -1.96
N ILE A 156 -27.97 -2.93 -1.42
CA ILE A 156 -27.67 -3.57 -0.13
C ILE A 156 -26.80 -4.82 -0.37
N CYS A 157 -25.80 -5.04 0.48
CA CYS A 157 -24.97 -6.24 0.45
C CYS A 157 -25.62 -7.40 1.20
N ASN A 158 -25.83 -8.52 0.49
CA ASN A 158 -26.26 -9.79 1.07
C ASN A 158 -25.17 -10.36 1.97
N GLN A 159 -25.59 -10.99 3.07
CA GLN A 159 -24.70 -11.67 4.00
C GLN A 159 -24.64 -13.18 3.71
N PRO A 160 -23.52 -13.85 3.99
CA PRO A 160 -22.24 -13.29 4.46
C PRO A 160 -21.49 -12.55 3.34
N ILE A 161 -20.63 -11.59 3.71
CA ILE A 161 -19.69 -10.95 2.78
C ILE A 161 -18.32 -11.62 2.95
N SER A 162 -17.78 -12.18 1.87
CA SER A 162 -16.43 -12.73 1.85
C SER A 162 -15.44 -11.73 1.23
N ASN A 163 -14.74 -10.96 2.06
CA ASN A 163 -13.76 -9.95 1.63
C ASN A 163 -12.34 -10.17 2.19
N LYS A 164 -12.10 -11.31 2.82
CA LYS A 164 -10.80 -11.67 3.37
C LYS A 164 -9.93 -12.41 2.35
N VAL A 165 -8.62 -12.32 2.54
CA VAL A 165 -7.60 -12.90 1.66
C VAL A 165 -6.50 -13.58 2.47
N ASP A 166 -5.86 -14.57 1.85
CA ASP A 166 -4.68 -15.21 2.45
C ASP A 166 -3.46 -14.29 2.34
N CYS A 167 -2.83 -14.03 3.48
CA CYS A 167 -1.64 -13.20 3.61
C CYS A 167 -0.37 -14.02 3.91
N THR A 168 -0.46 -15.36 3.91
CA THR A 168 0.65 -16.24 4.27
C THR A 168 1.88 -15.98 3.41
N GLY A 169 3.02 -15.70 4.07
CA GLY A 169 4.29 -15.45 3.40
C GLY A 169 4.42 -14.07 2.73
N ILE A 170 3.42 -13.19 2.84
CA ILE A 170 3.51 -11.82 2.32
C ILE A 170 4.24 -10.92 3.32
N PRO A 171 5.33 -10.25 2.92
CA PRO A 171 6.09 -9.41 3.84
C PRO A 171 5.29 -8.19 4.28
N GLY A 172 5.58 -7.69 5.48
CA GLY A 172 5.06 -6.40 5.94
C GLY A 172 5.59 -5.24 5.10
N TRP A 173 4.80 -4.19 4.96
CA TRP A 173 5.24 -2.95 4.31
C TRP A 173 6.40 -2.30 5.08
N ASN A 174 7.37 -1.77 4.33
CA ASN A 174 8.54 -1.09 4.86
C ASN A 174 8.81 0.20 4.06
N LYS A 175 8.90 1.33 4.78
CA LYS A 175 9.08 2.67 4.22
C LYS A 175 10.36 2.87 3.39
N SER A 176 11.39 2.05 3.63
CA SER A 176 12.70 2.13 2.95
C SER A 176 12.85 1.10 1.83
N THR A 177 11.76 0.46 1.41
CA THR A 177 11.77 -0.55 0.35
C THR A 177 11.07 -0.02 -0.89
N ALA A 178 11.74 -0.09 -2.04
CA ALA A 178 11.12 0.20 -3.31
C ALA A 178 10.26 -0.99 -3.78
N TYR A 179 9.02 -0.71 -4.14
CA TYR A 179 8.01 -1.65 -4.63
C TYR A 179 7.67 -1.31 -6.07
N ASN A 180 7.73 -2.31 -6.94
CA ASN A 180 7.27 -2.17 -8.32
C ASN A 180 5.74 -2.34 -8.39
N GLY A 181 5.14 -1.95 -9.52
CA GLY A 181 3.75 -2.29 -9.79
C GLY A 181 3.52 -3.80 -9.67
N GLY A 182 2.48 -4.20 -8.95
CA GLY A 182 2.14 -5.60 -8.65
C GLY A 182 2.76 -6.18 -7.38
N SER A 183 3.69 -5.47 -6.72
CA SER A 183 4.24 -5.90 -5.43
C SER A 183 3.15 -5.99 -4.37
N LYS A 184 3.17 -7.05 -3.55
CA LYS A 184 2.21 -7.27 -2.46
C LYS A 184 2.87 -7.11 -1.10
N VAL A 185 2.17 -6.47 -0.17
CA VAL A 185 2.61 -6.28 1.21
C VAL A 185 1.45 -6.42 2.18
N THR A 186 1.74 -6.75 3.42
CA THR A 186 0.78 -6.64 4.52
C THR A 186 0.97 -5.31 5.25
N PHE A 187 -0.14 -4.60 5.53
CA PHE A 187 -0.12 -3.38 6.31
C PHE A 187 -1.46 -3.20 7.03
N ASN A 188 -1.41 -2.93 8.34
CA ASN A 188 -2.59 -2.82 9.21
C ASN A 188 -3.57 -4.01 9.13
N GLY A 189 -3.04 -5.23 9.01
CA GLY A 189 -3.86 -6.45 8.93
C GLY A 189 -4.56 -6.67 7.58
N GLN A 190 -4.15 -5.93 6.54
CA GLN A 190 -4.69 -6.03 5.19
C GLN A 190 -3.61 -6.33 4.18
N LEU A 191 -3.99 -6.98 3.08
CA LEU A 191 -3.15 -7.22 1.92
C LEU A 191 -3.29 -6.08 0.92
N TRP A 192 -2.18 -5.50 0.53
CA TRP A 192 -2.13 -4.41 -0.44
C TRP A 192 -1.34 -4.83 -1.66
N ILE A 193 -1.72 -4.30 -2.82
CA ILE A 193 -0.96 -4.42 -4.06
C ILE A 193 -0.60 -3.04 -4.59
N SER A 194 0.67 -2.84 -4.94
CA SER A 194 1.12 -1.59 -5.54
C SER A 194 0.58 -1.51 -6.98
N THR A 195 0.00 -0.37 -7.36
CA THR A 195 -0.50 -0.14 -8.72
C THR A 195 0.58 0.42 -9.64
N GLN A 196 1.64 0.97 -9.06
CA GLN A 196 2.75 1.62 -9.75
C GLN A 196 4.06 1.47 -8.95
N TRP A 197 5.15 2.07 -9.40
CA TRP A 197 6.37 2.13 -8.60
C TRP A 197 6.17 3.05 -7.39
N THR A 198 6.60 2.62 -6.20
CA THR A 198 6.57 3.43 -4.97
C THR A 198 7.65 2.97 -4.00
N GLU A 199 8.03 3.81 -3.03
CA GLU A 199 9.00 3.45 -1.99
C GLU A 199 8.52 3.90 -0.61
N SER A 200 8.22 5.19 -0.48
CA SER A 200 7.88 5.80 0.81
C SER A 200 6.38 5.99 1.07
N ASN A 201 5.52 5.79 0.06
CA ASN A 201 4.07 5.86 0.25
C ASN A 201 3.58 4.67 1.05
N SER A 202 2.89 4.94 2.15
CA SER A 202 2.25 3.91 2.95
C SER A 202 0.98 3.41 2.26
N PRO A 203 0.71 2.10 2.30
CA PRO A 203 -0.60 1.59 1.91
C PRO A 203 -1.70 2.25 2.73
N GLY A 204 -2.80 2.59 2.07
CA GLY A 204 -3.87 3.34 2.72
C GLY A 204 -3.64 4.85 2.79
N ASP A 205 -2.69 5.44 2.04
CA ASP A 205 -2.57 6.89 1.91
C ASP A 205 -3.45 7.48 0.78
N ALA A 206 -3.43 8.81 0.66
CA ALA A 206 -4.21 9.52 -0.36
C ALA A 206 -3.65 9.39 -1.79
N SER A 207 -2.49 8.77 -1.97
CA SER A 207 -1.77 8.79 -3.26
C SER A 207 -2.38 7.85 -4.31
N GLY A 208 -3.17 6.86 -3.88
CA GLY A 208 -3.70 5.81 -4.76
C GLY A 208 -2.64 4.87 -5.32
N THR A 209 -1.41 4.88 -4.78
CA THR A 209 -0.31 3.97 -5.17
C THR A 209 -0.56 2.53 -4.75
N TRP A 210 -1.40 2.32 -3.74
CA TRP A 210 -1.75 1.00 -3.22
C TRP A 210 -3.24 0.74 -3.38
N LYS A 211 -3.56 -0.47 -3.83
CA LYS A 211 -4.93 -1.00 -3.86
C LYS A 211 -5.09 -2.02 -2.75
N ASP A 212 -6.13 -1.86 -1.95
CA ASP A 212 -6.53 -2.82 -0.94
C ASP A 212 -7.11 -4.09 -1.59
N LEU A 213 -6.61 -5.25 -1.19
CA LEU A 213 -7.13 -6.57 -1.58
C LEU A 213 -7.95 -7.21 -0.46
N GLY A 214 -7.90 -6.63 0.74
CA GLY A 214 -8.73 -6.99 1.88
C GLY A 214 -7.98 -7.49 3.08
N ALA A 215 -8.74 -7.73 4.14
CA ALA A 215 -8.21 -8.17 5.41
C ALA A 215 -7.61 -9.57 5.33
N CYS A 216 -6.52 -9.80 6.07
CA CYS A 216 -5.92 -11.12 6.20
C CYS A 216 -6.86 -12.09 6.94
N ASN A 217 -6.84 -13.37 6.53
CA ASN A 217 -7.53 -14.49 7.19
C ASN A 217 -6.96 -14.81 8.57
#